data_AF-A0A954KZ10-F1
#
_entry.id   AF-A0A954KZ10-F1
#
_cell.length_a   1.000
_cell.length_b   1.000
_cell.length_c   1.000
_cell.angle_alpha   90.00
_cell.angle_beta   90.00
_cell.angle_gamma   90.00
#
_symmetry.space_group_name_H-M   'P 1'
#
loop_
_entity.id
_entity.type
_entity.pdbx_description
1 polymer ?
#
loop_
_entity_poly.entity_id
_entity_poly.type
_entity_poly.pdbx_seq_one_letter_code
_entity_poly.pdbx_strand_id
1 'polypeptide(L)'
;TTAEQGPAAQLMKDVNAAADLAADLFAQSARMPDEKPDALKVSELQRLIGRWQFQPFFLQAAGNAFVQVSSSGSTPLADSGRSLWKIQDGDVRMESVTQTAGIAFFDRTRQWDRFVIRFELLPTTTTGQFVFAGGGTGASDFRAYGLLLDASGVGRIHQMGSTKPINDGSITSVTLLPEQSNSFEVLADGPQISVRANGVPVTQTRIETLQPGWLGFAADLRHASPQLRIRNARILLLPDGT
;
A
#
# COMPACT_ATOMS: atom_id res chain seq x y z
N THR A 1 23.56 -6.97 -17.30
CA THR A 1 23.32 -8.41 -17.07
C THR A 1 22.87 -8.63 -15.63
N THR A 2 21.66 -8.15 -15.30
CA THR A 2 21.15 -8.09 -13.91
C THR A 2 19.66 -8.45 -13.83
N ALA A 3 19.14 -9.22 -14.79
CA ALA A 3 17.73 -9.63 -14.79
C ALA A 3 17.44 -10.84 -13.87
N GLU A 4 18.46 -11.49 -13.31
CA GLU A 4 18.31 -12.76 -12.56
C GLU A 4 18.00 -12.60 -11.06
N GLN A 5 17.94 -11.38 -10.51
CA GLN A 5 17.88 -11.14 -9.06
C GLN A 5 16.66 -10.31 -8.59
N GLY A 6 15.62 -10.20 -9.42
CA GLY A 6 14.40 -9.45 -9.08
C GLY A 6 13.31 -10.30 -8.41
N PRO A 7 12.25 -9.67 -7.85
CA PRO A 7 11.12 -10.39 -7.24
C PRO A 7 10.45 -11.37 -8.21
N ALA A 8 10.42 -11.05 -9.51
CA ALA A 8 9.92 -11.94 -10.56
C ALA A 8 10.77 -13.21 -10.71
N ALA A 9 12.11 -13.10 -10.65
CA ALA A 9 13.00 -14.26 -10.70
C ALA A 9 12.86 -15.13 -9.45
N GLN A 10 12.75 -14.50 -8.27
CA GLN A 10 12.49 -15.21 -7.02
C GLN A 10 11.13 -15.91 -7.02
N LEU A 11 10.09 -15.29 -7.57
CA LEU A 11 8.78 -15.92 -7.74
C LEU A 11 8.87 -17.17 -8.61
N MET A 12 9.54 -17.09 -9.76
CA MET A 12 9.73 -18.26 -10.63
C MET A 12 10.48 -19.40 -9.92
N LYS A 13 11.54 -19.06 -9.16
CA LYS A 13 12.28 -20.02 -8.35
C LYS A 13 11.40 -20.68 -7.29
N ASP A 14 10.60 -19.90 -6.57
CA ASP A 14 9.72 -20.39 -5.51
C ASP A 14 8.57 -21.25 -6.08
N VAL A 15 8.02 -20.89 -7.24
CA VAL A 15 6.99 -21.67 -7.94
C VAL A 15 7.54 -23.04 -8.34
N ASN A 16 8.73 -23.08 -8.93
CA ASN A 16 9.36 -24.35 -9.32
C ASN A 16 9.65 -25.22 -8.07
N ALA A 17 10.26 -24.64 -7.03
CA ALA A 17 10.54 -25.35 -5.79
C ALA A 17 9.26 -25.87 -5.11
N ALA A 18 8.17 -25.09 -5.11
CA ALA A 18 6.89 -25.50 -4.57
C ALA A 18 6.26 -26.64 -5.39
N ALA A 19 6.39 -26.61 -6.72
CA ALA A 19 5.91 -27.68 -7.59
C ALA A 19 6.66 -29.00 -7.34
N ASP A 20 7.98 -28.95 -7.20
CA ASP A 20 8.81 -30.12 -6.89
C ASP A 20 8.45 -30.71 -5.52
N LEU A 21 8.32 -29.87 -4.49
CA LEU A 21 7.91 -30.32 -3.15
C LEU A 21 6.50 -30.93 -3.14
N ALA A 22 5.56 -30.33 -3.87
CA ALA A 22 4.20 -30.86 -3.98
C ALA A 22 4.18 -32.21 -4.69
N ALA A 23 4.95 -32.38 -5.77
CA ALA A 23 5.08 -33.64 -6.49
C ALA A 23 5.70 -34.74 -5.62
N ASP A 24 6.75 -34.40 -4.86
CA ASP A 24 7.40 -35.30 -3.91
C ASP A 24 6.45 -35.77 -2.81
N LEU A 25 5.70 -34.84 -2.19
CA LEU A 25 4.72 -35.15 -1.15
C LEU A 25 3.58 -36.01 -1.69
N PHE A 26 3.13 -35.73 -2.92
CA PHE A 26 2.12 -36.55 -3.59
C PHE A 26 2.64 -37.96 -3.85
N ALA A 27 3.86 -38.10 -4.38
CA ALA A 27 4.49 -39.40 -4.62
C ALA A 27 4.72 -40.19 -3.31
N GLN A 28 5.09 -39.52 -2.22
CA GLN A 28 5.17 -40.13 -0.89
C GLN A 28 3.81 -40.69 -0.46
N SER A 29 2.76 -39.88 -0.54
CA SER A 29 1.40 -40.32 -0.15
C SER A 29 0.88 -41.50 -0.98
N ALA A 30 1.27 -41.60 -2.25
CA ALA A 30 0.92 -42.72 -3.12
C ALA A 30 1.70 -44.01 -2.77
N ARG A 31 2.94 -43.89 -2.30
CA ARG A 31 3.80 -45.03 -1.92
C ARG A 31 3.54 -45.52 -0.49
N MET A 32 3.19 -44.60 0.41
CA MET A 32 3.06 -44.84 1.85
C MET A 32 1.77 -44.16 2.37
N PRO A 33 0.58 -44.72 2.08
CA PRO A 33 -0.70 -44.05 2.36
C PRO A 33 -0.99 -43.84 3.85
N ASP A 34 -0.46 -44.72 4.71
CA ASP A 34 -0.66 -44.68 6.16
C ASP A 34 0.41 -43.85 6.89
N GLU A 35 1.43 -43.34 6.17
CA GLU A 35 2.50 -42.54 6.76
C GLU A 35 2.18 -41.04 6.69
N LYS A 36 2.57 -40.31 7.74
CA LYS A 36 2.42 -38.86 7.73
C LYS A 36 3.35 -38.24 6.68
N PRO A 37 2.90 -37.22 5.93
CA PRO A 37 3.76 -36.50 5.01
C PRO A 37 4.98 -35.92 5.72
N ASP A 38 6.11 -35.85 5.03
CA ASP A 38 7.34 -35.25 5.57
C ASP A 38 7.07 -33.81 6.05
N ALA A 39 7.17 -33.61 7.37
CA ALA A 39 6.83 -32.35 8.01
C ALA A 39 7.72 -31.19 7.57
N LEU A 40 8.99 -31.45 7.24
CA LEU A 40 9.91 -30.42 6.76
C LEU A 40 9.50 -29.97 5.35
N LYS A 41 9.16 -30.91 4.47
CA LYS A 41 8.67 -30.59 3.11
C LYS A 41 7.34 -29.83 3.15
N VAL A 42 6.41 -30.23 4.02
CA VAL A 42 5.15 -29.51 4.21
C VAL A 42 5.39 -28.10 4.72
N SER A 43 6.24 -27.93 5.74
CA SER A 43 6.57 -26.62 6.28
C SER A 43 7.23 -25.71 5.24
N GLU A 44 8.14 -26.25 4.44
CA GLU A 44 8.82 -25.49 3.39
C GLU A 44 7.84 -25.11 2.26
N LEU A 45 6.96 -26.02 1.84
CA LEU A 45 5.92 -25.71 0.86
C LEU A 45 4.98 -24.60 1.36
N GLN A 46 4.56 -24.67 2.63
CA GLN A 46 3.76 -23.62 3.27
C GLN A 46 4.51 -22.29 3.31
N ARG A 47 5.81 -22.31 3.60
CA ARG A 47 6.66 -21.12 3.63
C ARG A 47 6.78 -20.47 2.25
N LEU A 48 6.97 -21.26 1.19
CA LEU A 48 7.06 -20.77 -0.19
C LEU A 48 5.73 -20.17 -0.67
N ILE A 49 4.61 -20.87 -0.43
CA ILE A 49 3.28 -20.37 -0.79
C ILE A 49 2.95 -19.10 0.01
N GLY A 50 3.16 -19.13 1.33
CA GLY A 50 2.83 -18.04 2.24
C GLY A 50 3.59 -16.75 1.93
N ARG A 51 4.80 -16.83 1.38
CA ARG A 51 5.59 -15.67 0.93
C ARG A 51 4.85 -14.85 -0.14
N TRP A 52 4.11 -15.50 -1.04
CA TRP A 52 3.47 -14.87 -2.20
C TRP A 52 1.97 -14.57 -1.99
N GLN A 53 1.52 -14.60 -0.74
CA GLN A 53 0.14 -14.27 -0.39
C GLN A 53 0.00 -12.83 0.07
N PHE A 54 -1.07 -12.19 -0.40
CA PHE A 54 -1.50 -10.91 0.12
C PHE A 54 -2.07 -11.09 1.53
N GLN A 55 -1.60 -10.28 2.46
CA GLN A 55 -2.09 -10.21 3.82
C GLN A 55 -3.03 -9.02 3.96
N PRO A 56 -4.13 -9.11 4.73
CA PRO A 56 -4.97 -7.95 5.02
C PRO A 56 -4.17 -6.82 5.68
N PHE A 57 -4.48 -5.59 5.33
CA PHE A 57 -3.81 -4.39 5.82
C PHE A 57 -4.85 -3.40 6.36
N PHE A 58 -4.49 -2.62 7.38
CA PHE A 58 -5.39 -1.67 8.06
C PHE A 58 -6.70 -2.29 8.59
N LEU A 59 -6.62 -3.46 9.23
CA LEU A 59 -7.79 -4.12 9.83
C LEU A 59 -8.40 -3.34 11.00
N GLN A 60 -7.58 -2.63 11.77
CA GLN A 60 -8.00 -1.92 12.98
C GLN A 60 -7.21 -0.63 13.15
N ALA A 61 -7.75 0.31 13.92
CA ALA A 61 -7.07 1.55 14.27
C ALA A 61 -5.85 1.36 15.18
N ALA A 62 -5.83 0.27 15.98
CA ALA A 62 -4.72 -0.03 16.88
C ALA A 62 -3.44 -0.31 16.08
N GLY A 63 -2.32 0.29 16.50
CA GLY A 63 -1.04 0.23 15.78
C GLY A 63 -0.84 1.36 14.76
N ASN A 64 -1.90 2.11 14.42
CA ASN A 64 -1.77 3.27 13.55
C ASN A 64 -1.40 4.54 14.34
N ALA A 65 -0.51 5.34 13.77
CA ALA A 65 -0.25 6.70 14.23
C ALA A 65 -1.04 7.70 13.40
N PHE A 66 -1.60 8.71 14.04
CA PHE A 66 -2.40 9.75 13.41
C PHE A 66 -1.64 11.07 13.49
N VAL A 67 -1.63 11.81 12.39
CA VAL A 67 -0.98 13.12 12.33
C VAL A 67 -1.86 14.11 11.61
N GLN A 68 -1.83 15.35 12.09
CA GLN A 68 -2.27 16.50 11.32
C GLN A 68 -1.12 16.97 10.43
N VAL A 69 -1.38 17.03 9.13
CA VAL A 69 -0.46 17.63 8.16
C VAL A 69 -0.84 19.11 8.08
N SER A 70 -0.21 19.90 8.94
CA SER A 70 -0.49 21.34 9.06
C SER A 70 0.30 22.15 8.04
N SER A 71 -0.39 23.05 7.34
CA SER A 71 0.23 24.23 6.74
C SER A 71 0.22 25.39 7.73
N SER A 72 1.13 26.36 7.56
CA SER A 72 1.15 27.57 8.40
C SER A 72 -0.26 28.18 8.51
N GLY A 73 -0.74 28.39 9.74
CA GLY A 73 -2.07 28.95 10.02
C GLY A 73 -3.21 27.93 10.18
N SER A 74 -2.97 26.62 10.10
CA SER A 74 -4.02 25.62 10.37
C SER A 74 -4.36 25.54 11.86
N THR A 75 -5.64 25.50 12.20
CA THR A 75 -6.09 25.26 13.57
C THR A 75 -5.74 23.84 14.00
N PRO A 76 -5.16 23.62 15.19
CA PRO A 76 -4.96 22.27 15.72
C PRO A 76 -6.29 21.54 15.85
N LEU A 77 -6.36 20.33 15.31
CA LEU A 77 -7.51 19.44 15.47
C LEU A 77 -7.41 18.74 16.83
N ALA A 78 -8.56 18.48 17.45
CA ALA A 78 -8.63 17.55 18.57
C ALA A 78 -8.00 16.22 18.16
N ASP A 79 -7.31 15.55 19.10
CA ASP A 79 -6.65 14.25 18.93
C ASP A 79 -5.83 14.05 17.63
N SER A 80 -5.27 15.15 17.09
CA SER A 80 -4.58 15.18 15.78
C SER A 80 -5.43 14.65 14.62
N GLY A 81 -6.76 14.74 14.73
CA GLY A 81 -7.72 14.26 13.75
C GLY A 81 -8.00 12.76 13.81
N ARG A 82 -7.52 12.04 14.83
CA ARG A 82 -7.79 10.59 14.99
C ARG A 82 -9.27 10.28 15.03
N SER A 83 -10.07 11.11 15.71
CA SER A 83 -11.52 10.99 15.83
C SER A 83 -12.28 11.09 14.50
N LEU A 84 -11.64 11.63 13.45
CA LEU A 84 -12.21 11.72 12.11
C LEU A 84 -12.07 10.41 11.31
N TRP A 85 -11.26 9.47 11.79
CA TRP A 85 -11.05 8.17 11.15
C TRP A 85 -11.86 7.07 11.83
N LYS A 86 -12.48 6.22 11.02
CA LYS A 86 -13.06 4.93 11.43
C LYS A 86 -12.36 3.84 10.65
N ILE A 87 -11.64 2.96 11.36
CA ILE A 87 -10.89 1.85 10.77
C ILE A 87 -11.34 0.57 11.46
N GLN A 88 -12.09 -0.25 10.74
CA GLN A 88 -12.64 -1.48 11.27
C GLN A 88 -12.83 -2.52 10.16
N ASP A 89 -12.37 -3.75 10.41
CA ASP A 89 -12.58 -4.92 9.55
C ASP A 89 -12.15 -4.68 8.09
N GLY A 90 -11.11 -3.87 7.89
CA GLY A 90 -10.59 -3.52 6.57
C GLY A 90 -11.39 -2.47 5.80
N ASP A 91 -12.40 -1.83 6.42
CA ASP A 91 -13.04 -0.59 5.96
C ASP A 91 -12.37 0.60 6.67
N VAL A 92 -11.76 1.47 5.88
CA VAL A 92 -11.16 2.73 6.32
C VAL A 92 -12.03 3.85 5.80
N ARG A 93 -12.61 4.62 6.72
CA ARG A 93 -13.49 5.75 6.40
C ARG A 93 -13.03 7.00 7.13
N MET A 94 -13.04 8.10 6.40
CA MET A 94 -12.88 9.45 6.93
C MET A 94 -13.98 10.31 6.35
N GLU A 95 -14.68 11.04 7.21
CA GLU A 95 -15.65 12.04 6.83
C GLU A 95 -15.51 13.23 7.76
N SER A 96 -15.49 14.42 7.18
CA SER A 96 -15.48 15.65 7.96
C SER A 96 -16.26 16.76 7.25
N VAL A 97 -16.43 17.86 7.96
CA VAL A 97 -16.74 19.15 7.33
C VAL A 97 -15.42 19.78 6.85
N THR A 98 -15.51 20.84 6.03
CA THR A 98 -14.31 21.55 5.57
C THR A 98 -13.52 22.13 6.76
N GLN A 99 -12.22 21.88 6.78
CA GLN A 99 -11.25 22.36 7.78
C GLN A 99 -10.06 23.04 7.08
N THR A 100 -9.13 23.58 7.87
CA THR A 100 -7.91 24.26 7.37
C THR A 100 -6.66 23.37 7.36
N ALA A 101 -6.81 22.06 7.56
CA ALA A 101 -5.69 21.13 7.75
C ALA A 101 -5.81 19.88 6.86
N GLY A 102 -4.70 19.20 6.59
CA GLY A 102 -4.71 17.80 6.16
C GLY A 102 -4.60 16.87 7.36
N ILE A 103 -5.05 15.63 7.21
CA ILE A 103 -4.85 14.58 8.21
C ILE A 103 -4.34 13.31 7.54
N ALA A 104 -3.57 12.52 8.27
CA ALA A 104 -3.08 11.24 7.79
C ALA A 104 -3.02 10.23 8.93
N PHE A 105 -3.04 8.95 8.58
CA PHE A 105 -2.69 7.87 9.49
C PHE A 105 -1.69 6.92 8.84
N PHE A 106 -0.89 6.25 9.67
CA PHE A 106 0.20 5.37 9.24
C PHE A 106 0.25 4.10 10.06
N ASP A 107 0.48 2.97 9.39
CA ASP A 107 0.96 1.76 10.06
C ASP A 107 2.44 1.94 10.40
N ARG A 108 2.74 2.01 11.71
CA ARG A 108 4.11 2.16 12.23
C ARG A 108 4.75 0.83 12.64
N THR A 109 4.08 -0.29 12.42
CA THR A 109 4.59 -1.60 12.84
C THR A 109 5.86 -2.01 12.10
N ARG A 110 6.05 -1.53 10.87
CA ARG A 110 7.21 -1.82 10.03
C ARG A 110 7.49 -0.70 9.04
N GLN A 111 8.76 -0.52 8.67
CA GLN A 111 9.15 0.28 7.51
C GLN A 111 9.20 -0.61 6.27
N TRP A 112 8.61 -0.11 5.19
CA TRP A 112 8.37 -0.85 3.96
C TRP A 112 9.19 -0.24 2.83
N ASP A 113 9.85 -1.09 2.05
CA ASP A 113 10.73 -0.73 0.94
C ASP A 113 10.34 -1.43 -0.38
N ARG A 114 9.94 -2.70 -0.30
CA ARG A 114 9.49 -3.51 -1.44
C ARG A 114 8.15 -4.17 -1.13
N PHE A 115 7.12 -3.74 -1.82
CA PHE A 115 5.75 -4.22 -1.58
C PHE A 115 4.87 -4.08 -2.81
N VAL A 116 3.79 -4.87 -2.82
CA VAL A 116 2.61 -4.60 -3.63
C VAL A 116 1.45 -4.39 -2.67
N ILE A 117 0.80 -3.24 -2.73
CA ILE A 117 -0.45 -3.01 -2.01
C ILE A 117 -1.60 -2.90 -2.99
N ARG A 118 -2.72 -3.54 -2.66
CA ARG A 118 -3.98 -3.45 -3.39
C ARG A 118 -5.06 -2.97 -2.47
N PHE A 119 -5.94 -2.12 -2.96
CA PHE A 119 -7.09 -1.63 -2.21
C PHE A 119 -8.18 -1.15 -3.18
N GLU A 120 -9.38 -0.95 -2.65
CA GLU A 120 -10.52 -0.41 -3.39
C GLU A 120 -10.91 0.95 -2.85
N LEU A 121 -10.95 1.96 -3.72
CA LEU A 121 -11.43 3.30 -3.46
C LEU A 121 -12.93 3.37 -3.75
N LEU A 122 -13.75 3.73 -2.77
CA LEU A 122 -15.19 3.82 -2.98
C LEU A 122 -15.61 5.15 -3.65
N PRO A 123 -16.74 5.15 -4.40
CA PRO A 123 -17.25 6.32 -5.13
C PRO A 123 -17.43 7.60 -4.32
N THR A 124 -17.73 7.47 -3.03
CA THR A 124 -17.96 8.61 -2.13
C THR A 124 -16.67 9.37 -1.81
N THR A 125 -15.51 8.91 -2.27
CA THR A 125 -14.23 9.56 -1.99
C THR A 125 -14.10 10.87 -2.76
N THR A 126 -14.03 11.99 -2.03
CA THR A 126 -13.83 13.34 -2.57
C THR A 126 -12.39 13.84 -2.40
N THR A 127 -11.62 13.23 -1.48
CA THR A 127 -10.20 13.51 -1.25
C THR A 127 -9.50 12.24 -0.80
N GLY A 128 -8.26 12.02 -1.25
CA GLY A 128 -7.52 10.86 -0.78
C GLY A 128 -6.12 10.75 -1.34
N GLN A 129 -5.20 10.33 -0.48
CA GLN A 129 -3.84 10.02 -0.87
C GLN A 129 -3.42 8.70 -0.25
N PHE A 130 -2.83 7.81 -1.05
CA PHE A 130 -2.04 6.71 -0.50
C PHE A 130 -0.67 7.27 -0.15
N VAL A 131 -0.22 7.06 1.08
CA VAL A 131 1.03 7.62 1.58
C VAL A 131 2.05 6.50 1.74
N PHE A 132 3.26 6.75 1.26
CA PHE A 132 4.38 5.81 1.35
C PHE A 132 5.70 6.51 1.70
N ALA A 133 6.66 5.72 2.17
CA ALA A 133 7.92 6.17 2.76
C ALA A 133 7.71 7.25 3.84
N GLY A 134 6.70 7.04 4.70
CA GLY A 134 6.48 7.87 5.87
C GLY A 134 7.62 7.77 6.86
N GLY A 135 8.17 8.91 7.26
CA GLY A 135 9.23 9.04 8.25
C GLY A 135 9.08 10.32 9.08
N GLY A 136 9.95 10.46 10.08
CA GLY A 136 9.88 11.52 11.09
C GLY A 136 9.26 11.06 12.41
N THR A 137 9.46 11.84 13.45
CA THR A 137 9.03 11.56 14.82
C THR A 137 7.74 12.30 15.22
N GLY A 138 7.38 13.36 14.50
CA GLY A 138 6.21 14.20 14.74
C GLY A 138 5.78 15.01 13.52
N ALA A 139 4.88 15.97 13.72
CA ALA A 139 4.34 16.79 12.61
C ALA A 139 5.39 17.72 11.97
N SER A 140 6.40 18.14 12.73
CA SER A 140 7.41 19.12 12.30
C SER A 140 8.52 18.55 11.40
N ASP A 141 8.80 17.26 11.53
CA ASP A 141 9.83 16.55 10.76
C ASP A 141 9.23 15.47 9.85
N PHE A 142 7.91 15.43 9.72
CA PHE A 142 7.20 14.46 8.90
C PHE A 142 7.62 14.57 7.42
N ARG A 143 8.04 13.45 6.85
CA ARG A 143 8.39 13.30 5.43
C ARG A 143 7.67 12.09 4.88
N ALA A 144 7.04 12.24 3.72
CA ALA A 144 6.44 11.13 2.99
C ALA A 144 6.17 11.52 1.54
N TYR A 145 5.76 10.55 0.74
CA TYR A 145 5.21 10.77 -0.59
C TYR A 145 3.72 10.43 -0.62
N GLY A 146 2.93 11.28 -1.27
CA GLY A 146 1.50 11.09 -1.48
C GLY A 146 1.21 10.73 -2.94
N LEU A 147 0.54 9.61 -3.15
CA LEU A 147 -0.12 9.24 -4.40
C LEU A 147 -1.56 9.74 -4.35
N LEU A 148 -1.93 10.68 -5.22
CA LEU A 148 -3.31 11.17 -5.31
C LEU A 148 -4.26 10.08 -5.82
N LEU A 149 -5.38 9.91 -5.13
CA LEU A 149 -6.41 8.91 -5.41
C LEU A 149 -7.72 9.54 -5.91
N ASP A 150 -7.87 10.85 -5.79
CA ASP A 150 -9.08 11.57 -6.17
C ASP A 150 -9.02 12.14 -7.60
N ALA A 151 -10.16 12.67 -8.06
CA ALA A 151 -10.33 13.18 -9.42
C ALA A 151 -9.47 14.43 -9.74
N SER A 152 -8.84 15.08 -8.74
CA SER A 152 -7.98 16.25 -8.99
C SER A 152 -6.66 15.88 -9.66
N GLY A 153 -6.24 14.63 -9.54
CA GLY A 153 -4.91 14.23 -10.00
C GLY A 153 -4.58 12.76 -9.80
N VAL A 154 -5.53 11.84 -9.97
CA VAL A 154 -5.32 10.40 -9.81
C VAL A 154 -4.00 9.94 -10.43
N GLY A 155 -3.21 9.20 -9.66
CA GLY A 155 -1.90 8.69 -10.11
C GLY A 155 -0.72 9.64 -9.92
N ARG A 156 -0.94 10.92 -9.63
CA ARG A 156 0.16 11.87 -9.38
C ARG A 156 0.83 11.58 -8.05
N ILE A 157 2.16 11.58 -8.07
CA ILE A 157 2.99 11.40 -6.88
C ILE A 157 3.65 12.73 -6.56
N HIS A 158 3.60 13.13 -5.29
CA HIS A 158 4.25 14.34 -4.80
C HIS A 158 4.85 14.11 -3.41
N GLN A 159 5.82 14.92 -3.04
CA GLN A 159 6.31 14.94 -1.66
C GLN A 159 5.27 15.64 -0.79
N MET A 160 4.87 15.04 0.33
CA MET A 160 3.89 15.66 1.23
C MET A 160 4.42 17.02 1.73
N GLY A 161 3.58 18.04 1.63
CA GLY A 161 3.94 19.45 1.89
C GLY A 161 4.43 20.22 0.65
N SER A 162 4.66 19.55 -0.47
CA SER A 162 4.92 20.16 -1.79
C SER A 162 3.69 20.00 -2.68
N THR A 163 3.40 21.02 -3.49
CA THR A 163 2.39 20.93 -4.56
C THR A 163 2.98 20.47 -5.90
N LYS A 164 4.31 20.35 -5.99
CA LYS A 164 5.01 19.95 -7.21
C LYS A 164 5.02 18.42 -7.34
N PRO A 165 4.47 17.84 -8.41
CA PRO A 165 4.58 16.42 -8.68
C PRO A 165 6.04 16.00 -8.94
N ILE A 166 6.39 14.79 -8.51
CA ILE A 166 7.73 14.18 -8.66
C ILE A 166 7.80 13.34 -9.93
N ASN A 167 6.69 12.74 -10.32
CA ASN A 167 6.64 11.88 -11.49
C ASN A 167 7.11 12.65 -12.73
N ASP A 168 8.25 12.19 -13.24
CA ASP A 168 9.01 12.62 -14.40
C ASP A 168 8.49 12.01 -15.71
N GLY A 169 7.67 10.96 -15.61
CA GLY A 169 7.04 10.27 -16.73
C GLY A 169 5.62 10.74 -17.08
N SER A 170 5.13 10.26 -18.23
CA SER A 170 3.76 10.47 -18.71
C SER A 170 2.75 9.83 -17.76
N ILE A 171 1.90 10.65 -17.13
CA ILE A 171 0.72 10.15 -16.41
C ILE A 171 -0.31 9.74 -17.46
N THR A 172 -0.74 8.49 -17.42
CA THR A 172 -1.90 8.06 -18.20
C THR A 172 -3.15 8.57 -17.50
N SER A 173 -3.97 9.35 -18.20
CA SER A 173 -5.26 9.78 -17.67
C SER A 173 -6.15 8.56 -17.42
N VAL A 174 -6.57 8.37 -16.17
CA VAL A 174 -7.56 7.36 -15.81
C VAL A 174 -8.80 8.04 -15.29
N THR A 175 -9.95 7.61 -15.78
CA THR A 175 -11.25 8.06 -15.29
C THR A 175 -11.69 7.14 -14.15
N LEU A 176 -11.92 7.72 -12.98
CA LEU A 176 -12.53 7.00 -11.86
C LEU A 176 -14.00 6.71 -12.20
N LEU A 177 -14.44 5.49 -11.89
CA LEU A 177 -15.82 5.07 -12.04
C LEU A 177 -16.66 5.75 -10.93
N PRO A 178 -17.64 6.61 -11.28
CA PRO A 178 -18.34 7.45 -10.32
C PRO A 178 -19.38 6.70 -9.47
N GLU A 179 -19.77 5.50 -9.86
CA GLU A 179 -20.80 4.69 -9.18
C GLU A 179 -20.26 3.31 -8.75
N GLN A 180 -18.95 3.07 -8.92
CA GLN A 180 -18.33 1.78 -8.62
C GLN A 180 -17.02 1.96 -7.85
N SER A 181 -16.67 0.95 -7.06
CA SER A 181 -15.34 0.90 -6.44
C SER A 181 -14.26 0.87 -7.51
N ASN A 182 -13.22 1.69 -7.32
CA ASN A 182 -12.05 1.74 -8.17
C ASN A 182 -10.93 0.92 -7.52
N SER A 183 -10.38 -0.05 -8.25
CA SER A 183 -9.27 -0.86 -7.74
C SER A 183 -7.95 -0.13 -7.96
N PHE A 184 -7.09 -0.13 -6.95
CA PHE A 184 -5.73 0.41 -7.04
C PHE A 184 -4.73 -0.69 -6.71
N GLU A 185 -3.62 -0.67 -7.44
CA GLU A 185 -2.43 -1.44 -7.15
C GLU A 185 -1.23 -0.51 -7.17
N VAL A 186 -0.47 -0.49 -6.08
CA VAL A 186 0.78 0.25 -5.96
C VAL A 186 1.89 -0.75 -5.70
N LEU A 187 2.83 -0.82 -6.63
CA LEU A 187 4.07 -1.59 -6.53
C LEU A 187 5.20 -0.62 -6.19
N ALA A 188 5.88 -0.89 -5.08
CA ALA A 188 7.18 -0.32 -4.77
C ALA A 188 8.22 -1.43 -4.86
N ASP A 189 9.25 -1.24 -5.67
CA ASP A 189 10.42 -2.10 -5.75
C ASP A 189 11.68 -1.24 -5.58
N GLY A 190 12.07 -1.04 -4.32
CA GLY A 190 13.12 -0.07 -3.97
C GLY A 190 12.72 1.32 -4.47
N PRO A 191 13.52 2.00 -5.31
CA PRO A 191 13.20 3.34 -5.82
C PRO A 191 12.14 3.35 -6.94
N GLN A 192 11.73 2.18 -7.47
CA GLN A 192 10.77 2.09 -8.57
C GLN A 192 9.35 2.06 -8.02
N ILE A 193 8.51 3.00 -8.45
CA ILE A 193 7.08 3.02 -8.13
C ILE A 193 6.28 2.81 -9.41
N SER A 194 5.34 1.87 -9.37
CA SER A 194 4.37 1.64 -10.43
C SER A 194 2.96 1.64 -9.83
N VAL A 195 2.04 2.33 -10.48
CA VAL A 195 0.65 2.47 -10.06
C VAL A 195 -0.27 2.00 -11.17
N ARG A 196 -1.24 1.16 -10.82
CA ARG A 196 -2.38 0.81 -11.67
C ARG A 196 -3.68 1.20 -10.99
N ALA A 197 -4.63 1.66 -11.79
CA ALA A 197 -6.01 1.88 -11.39
C ALA A 197 -6.92 1.13 -12.36
N ASN A 198 -7.86 0.33 -11.83
CA ASN A 198 -8.76 -0.51 -12.63
C ASN A 198 -8.01 -1.40 -13.64
N GLY A 199 -6.83 -1.90 -13.26
CA GLY A 199 -5.95 -2.71 -14.10
C GLY A 199 -5.10 -1.93 -15.12
N VAL A 200 -5.40 -0.64 -15.33
CA VAL A 200 -4.72 0.24 -16.28
C VAL A 200 -3.50 0.89 -15.61
N PRO A 201 -2.30 0.84 -16.22
CA PRO A 201 -1.14 1.61 -15.75
C PRO A 201 -1.45 3.11 -15.72
N VAL A 202 -1.16 3.77 -14.60
CA VAL A 202 -1.40 5.20 -14.39
C VAL A 202 -0.10 5.99 -14.35
N THR A 203 0.88 5.47 -13.62
CA THR A 203 2.18 6.11 -13.42
C THR A 203 3.22 5.03 -13.18
N GLN A 204 4.39 5.24 -13.77
CA GLN A 204 5.60 4.53 -13.45
C GLN A 204 6.72 5.57 -13.35
N THR A 205 7.44 5.58 -12.23
CA THR A 205 8.47 6.59 -11.97
C THR A 205 9.54 6.00 -11.05
N ARG A 206 10.72 6.61 -11.11
CA ARG A 206 11.83 6.29 -10.21
C ARG A 206 12.07 7.46 -9.27
N ILE A 207 12.01 7.19 -7.97
CA ILE A 207 12.27 8.17 -6.93
C ILE A 207 13.61 7.81 -6.28
N GLU A 208 14.71 8.41 -6.75
CA GLU A 208 16.07 8.07 -6.27
C GLU A 208 16.26 8.34 -4.77
N THR A 209 15.52 9.29 -4.22
CA THR A 209 15.54 9.66 -2.80
C THR A 209 14.54 8.87 -1.96
N LEU A 210 13.90 7.84 -2.52
CA LEU A 210 12.95 7.02 -1.79
C LEU A 210 13.69 6.18 -0.75
N GLN A 211 13.20 6.23 0.49
CA GLN A 211 13.73 5.46 1.61
C GLN A 211 12.63 4.53 2.13
N PRO A 212 13.00 3.41 2.79
CA PRO A 212 12.02 2.59 3.50
C PRO A 212 11.23 3.45 4.49
N GLY A 213 9.92 3.23 4.60
CA GLY A 213 9.11 3.99 5.53
C GLY A 213 7.70 3.46 5.72
N TRP A 214 6.92 4.14 6.55
CA TRP A 214 5.58 3.74 6.89
C TRP A 214 4.61 3.94 5.73
N LEU A 215 3.56 3.11 5.71
CA LEU A 215 2.47 3.21 4.74
C LEU A 215 1.22 3.75 5.43
N GLY A 216 0.39 4.45 4.69
CA GLY A 216 -0.75 5.15 5.26
C GLY A 216 -1.73 5.68 4.24
N PHE A 217 -2.73 6.38 4.74
CA PHE A 217 -3.59 7.22 3.92
C PHE A 217 -3.67 8.62 4.49
N ALA A 218 -3.81 9.60 3.61
CA ALA A 218 -4.04 10.98 3.97
C ALA A 218 -5.28 11.53 3.26
N ALA A 219 -5.85 12.57 3.85
CA ALA A 219 -6.97 13.30 3.32
C ALA A 219 -6.74 14.81 3.49
N ASP A 220 -7.12 15.57 2.47
CA ASP A 220 -7.10 17.03 2.52
C ASP A 220 -8.49 17.54 2.96
N LEU A 221 -8.58 18.03 4.19
CA LEU A 221 -9.87 18.48 4.73
C LEU A 221 -10.29 19.86 4.21
N ARG A 222 -9.47 20.51 3.39
CA ARG A 222 -9.81 21.80 2.76
C ARG A 222 -10.83 21.66 1.63
N HIS A 223 -11.08 20.44 1.16
CA HIS A 223 -12.16 20.14 0.22
C HIS A 223 -13.54 20.42 0.84
N ALA A 224 -14.54 20.67 -0.01
CA ALA A 224 -15.93 20.70 0.43
C ALA A 224 -16.37 19.29 0.81
N SER A 225 -16.85 19.09 2.05
CA SER A 225 -17.28 17.78 2.56
C SER A 225 -16.25 16.67 2.28
N PRO A 226 -15.03 16.75 2.86
CA PRO A 226 -13.96 15.80 2.61
C PRO A 226 -14.38 14.39 3.06
N GLN A 227 -14.28 13.44 2.13
CA GLN A 227 -14.59 12.04 2.35
C GLN A 227 -13.51 11.18 1.70
N LEU A 228 -13.04 10.18 2.44
CA LEU A 228 -12.16 9.12 1.94
C LEU A 228 -12.74 7.80 2.43
N ARG A 229 -12.93 6.86 1.50
CA ARG A 229 -13.32 5.51 1.88
C ARG A 229 -12.56 4.47 1.07
N ILE A 230 -11.87 3.60 1.80
CA ILE A 230 -11.05 2.52 1.27
C ILE A 230 -11.53 1.20 1.86
N ARG A 231 -11.58 0.14 1.06
CA ARG A 231 -11.80 -1.22 1.55
C ARG A 231 -10.83 -2.22 0.96
N ASN A 232 -10.80 -3.42 1.53
CA ASN A 232 -10.04 -4.57 1.02
C ASN A 232 -8.54 -4.25 0.81
N ALA A 233 -7.98 -3.40 1.67
CA ALA A 233 -6.56 -3.11 1.66
C ALA A 233 -5.78 -4.38 2.01
N ARG A 234 -4.85 -4.77 1.14
CA ARG A 234 -4.03 -5.97 1.29
C ARG A 234 -2.64 -5.73 0.74
N ILE A 235 -1.64 -6.25 1.43
CA ILE A 235 -0.23 -6.04 1.11
C ILE A 235 0.47 -7.38 0.87
N LEU A 236 1.29 -7.42 -0.16
CA LEU A 236 2.24 -8.50 -0.46
C LEU A 236 3.64 -7.94 -0.25
N LEU A 237 4.45 -8.65 0.51
CA LEU A 237 5.85 -8.29 0.74
C LEU A 237 6.71 -8.94 -0.32
N LEU A 238 7.51 -8.13 -0.99
CA LEU A 238 8.44 -8.66 -1.97
C LEU A 238 9.69 -9.13 -1.22
N PRO A 239 10.26 -10.29 -1.60
CA PRO A 239 11.51 -10.75 -1.01
C PRO A 239 12.62 -9.73 -1.29
N ASP A 240 13.61 -9.65 -0.40
CA ASP A 240 14.77 -8.77 -0.58
C ASP A 240 15.55 -9.14 -1.84
N GLY A 241 16.09 -8.13 -2.51
CA GLY A 241 16.89 -8.30 -3.72
C GLY A 241 18.31 -8.42 -3.23
N THR A 242 18.83 -9.64 -3.21
CA THR A 242 20.22 -9.90 -2.83
C THR A 242 21.18 -9.34 -3.87
#